data_AF-R7UHY4-F1
#
_entry.id   AF-R7UHY4-F1
#
_cell.length_a   1.000
_cell.length_b   1.000
_cell.length_c   1.000
_cell.angle_alpha   90.00
_cell.angle_beta   90.00
_cell.angle_gamma   90.00
#
_symmetry.space_group_name_H-M   'P 1'
#
loop_
_entity.id
_entity.type
_entity.pdbx_description
1 polymer ?
#
loop_
_entity_poly.entity_id
_entity_poly.type
_entity_poly.pdbx_seq_one_letter_code
_entity_poly.pdbx_strand_id
1 'polypeptide(L)'
;MRVEIPTEALACRTFNCSDHLDDLKVYYAALMKALASSAKACIPARKKKAMVGWLEHVADRKEKAIFWHSMWLSGGQVPSWLHAIMLKTRAEYKRVSRWVVRNQEKLVAGRMADALCENRSRDLWSEIKRVKGSNCRQSNVIDGAVGSHDSCQVFNETYKSLYQSVPSSESELSILYEELKAGIRDKCQSGACYSDQCIRTADVLTAVAKLKPGKSDAIPDLTFYAFQFIDLSAGGFQALDIAWKKRYL
;
A
#
# COMPACT_ATOMS: atom_id res chain seq x y z
N MET A 1 -28.52 -1.87 -12.05
CA MET A 1 -29.13 -3.13 -11.57
C MET A 1 -30.62 -2.87 -11.40
N ARG A 2 -31.48 -3.65 -12.05
CA ARG A 2 -32.94 -3.54 -11.91
C ARG A 2 -33.39 -4.60 -10.91
N VAL A 3 -34.18 -4.19 -9.92
CA VAL A 3 -34.85 -5.13 -8.99
C VAL A 3 -36.30 -5.19 -9.44
N GLU A 4 -36.73 -6.39 -9.83
CA GLU A 4 -38.12 -6.61 -10.25
C GLU A 4 -39.02 -6.67 -9.03
N ILE A 5 -40.10 -5.90 -9.07
CA ILE A 5 -41.06 -5.82 -7.97
C ILE A 5 -42.03 -7.00 -8.13
N PRO A 6 -42.18 -7.87 -7.13
CA PRO A 6 -43.12 -8.99 -7.21
C PRO A 6 -44.55 -8.45 -7.01
N THR A 7 -45.15 -7.97 -8.10
CA THR A 7 -46.46 -7.31 -8.10
C THR A 7 -47.58 -8.25 -7.64
N GLU A 8 -47.53 -9.52 -8.03
CA GLU A 8 -48.52 -10.54 -7.62
C GLU A 8 -48.48 -10.81 -6.10
N ALA A 9 -47.26 -10.95 -5.55
CA ALA A 9 -47.06 -11.14 -4.12
C ALA A 9 -47.52 -9.92 -3.29
N LEU A 10 -47.29 -8.71 -3.79
CA LEU A 10 -47.66 -7.46 -3.11
C LEU A 10 -49.15 -7.09 -3.28
N ALA A 11 -49.79 -7.54 -4.36
CA ALA A 11 -51.21 -7.36 -4.61
C ALA A 11 -52.09 -8.43 -3.94
N CYS A 12 -51.47 -9.44 -3.32
CA CYS A 12 -52.12 -10.53 -2.64
C CYS A 12 -52.99 -10.01 -1.47
N ARG A 13 -54.31 -10.28 -1.53
CA ARG A 13 -55.28 -9.88 -0.50
C ARG A 13 -55.63 -10.99 0.49
N THR A 14 -55.12 -12.20 0.27
CA THR A 14 -55.38 -13.35 1.14
C THR A 14 -54.52 -13.24 2.39
N PHE A 15 -55.17 -13.21 3.55
CA PHE A 15 -54.51 -13.21 4.85
C PHE A 15 -53.75 -14.54 5.05
N ASN A 16 -52.45 -14.46 5.31
CA ASN A 16 -51.57 -15.61 5.57
C ASN A 16 -51.27 -16.54 4.37
N CYS A 17 -51.14 -15.96 3.17
CA CYS A 17 -50.72 -16.70 1.96
C CYS A 17 -49.27 -17.19 2.05
N SER A 18 -49.08 -18.51 1.92
CA SER A 18 -47.76 -19.16 1.87
C SER A 18 -47.11 -19.12 0.49
N ASP A 19 -47.92 -18.96 -0.56
CA ASP A 19 -47.50 -19.23 -1.94
C ASP A 19 -46.53 -18.16 -2.46
N HIS A 20 -46.61 -16.94 -1.93
CA HIS A 20 -45.76 -15.82 -2.31
C HIS A 20 -44.57 -15.59 -1.36
N LEU A 21 -44.41 -16.43 -0.33
CA LEU A 21 -43.36 -16.24 0.67
C LEU A 21 -41.96 -16.35 0.06
N ASP A 22 -41.78 -17.28 -0.87
CA ASP A 22 -40.50 -17.47 -1.54
C ASP A 22 -40.19 -16.34 -2.53
N ASP A 23 -41.20 -15.81 -3.23
CA ASP A 23 -41.05 -14.62 -4.09
C ASP A 23 -40.61 -13.39 -3.29
N LEU A 24 -41.18 -13.20 -2.09
CA LEU A 24 -40.79 -12.11 -1.19
C LEU A 24 -39.35 -12.28 -0.65
N LYS A 25 -38.92 -13.52 -0.35
CA LYS A 25 -37.53 -13.80 0.04
C LYS A 25 -36.56 -13.49 -1.10
N VAL A 26 -36.89 -13.90 -2.33
CA VAL A 26 -36.09 -13.63 -3.53
C VAL A 26 -35.98 -12.12 -3.76
N TYR A 27 -37.09 -11.38 -3.67
CA TYR A 27 -37.11 -9.93 -3.78
C TYR A 27 -36.25 -9.24 -2.71
N TYR A 28 -36.39 -9.65 -1.45
CA TYR A 28 -35.56 -9.13 -0.35
C TYR A 28 -34.07 -9.37 -0.59
N ALA A 29 -33.69 -10.60 -1.01
CA ALA A 29 -32.32 -10.92 -1.34
C ALA A 29 -31.78 -10.07 -2.51
N ALA A 30 -32.60 -9.84 -3.53
CA ALA A 30 -32.27 -8.98 -4.67
C ALA A 30 -32.06 -7.51 -4.26
N LEU A 31 -32.92 -6.97 -3.40
CA LEU A 31 -32.75 -5.63 -2.82
C LEU A 31 -31.46 -5.53 -2.01
N MET A 32 -31.21 -6.48 -1.10
CA MET A 32 -30.00 -6.47 -0.27
C MET A 32 -28.73 -6.59 -1.11
N LYS A 33 -28.76 -7.40 -2.18
CA LYS A 33 -27.66 -7.51 -3.15
C LYS A 33 -27.44 -6.21 -3.93
N ALA A 34 -28.51 -5.54 -4.34
CA ALA A 34 -28.43 -4.25 -5.02
C ALA A 34 -27.80 -3.19 -4.12
N LEU A 35 -28.29 -3.07 -2.89
CA LEU A 35 -27.76 -2.14 -1.89
C LEU A 35 -26.29 -2.42 -1.57
N ALA A 36 -25.92 -3.70 -1.38
CA ALA A 36 -24.53 -4.07 -1.13
C ALA A 36 -23.61 -3.75 -2.33
N SER A 37 -24.10 -3.94 -3.55
CA SER A 37 -23.34 -3.66 -4.79
C SER A 37 -23.16 -2.15 -4.99
N SER A 38 -24.23 -1.37 -4.81
CA SER A 38 -24.18 0.09 -4.85
C SER A 38 -23.28 0.65 -3.74
N ALA A 39 -23.36 0.11 -2.52
CA ALA A 39 -22.48 0.50 -1.42
C ALA A 39 -21.00 0.24 -1.77
N LYS A 40 -20.68 -0.91 -2.38
CA LYS A 40 -19.29 -1.20 -2.83
C LYS A 40 -18.82 -0.26 -3.94
N ALA A 41 -19.71 0.15 -4.84
CA ALA A 41 -19.37 1.04 -5.95
C ALA A 41 -19.24 2.51 -5.51
N CYS A 42 -20.10 2.96 -4.59
CA CYS A 42 -20.19 4.36 -4.17
C CYS A 42 -19.35 4.67 -2.93
N ILE A 43 -19.06 3.70 -2.07
CA ILE A 43 -18.26 3.89 -0.86
C ILE A 43 -16.83 3.41 -1.14
N PRO A 44 -15.83 4.30 -1.21
CA PRO A 44 -14.45 3.92 -1.42
C PRO A 44 -13.99 2.96 -0.31
N ALA A 45 -13.65 1.73 -0.69
CA ALA A 45 -13.10 0.77 0.24
C ALA A 45 -11.71 1.24 0.71
N ARG A 46 -11.61 1.73 1.95
CA ARG A 46 -10.31 1.97 2.58
C ARG A 46 -9.60 0.63 2.76
N LYS A 47 -8.50 0.40 2.04
CA LYS A 47 -7.59 -0.72 2.34
C LYS A 47 -7.12 -0.56 3.78
N LYS A 48 -7.48 -1.52 4.65
CA LYS A 48 -6.97 -1.54 6.02
C LYS A 48 -5.46 -1.74 5.94
N LYS A 49 -4.69 -0.83 6.53
CA LYS A 49 -3.24 -1.01 6.63
C LYS A 49 -2.96 -2.32 7.35
N ALA A 50 -2.17 -3.20 6.75
CA ALA A 50 -1.72 -4.42 7.39
C ALA A 50 -0.87 -4.03 8.62
N MET A 51 -1.41 -4.31 9.80
CA MET A 51 -0.76 -4.02 11.09
C MET A 51 0.03 -5.24 11.54
N VAL A 52 1.32 -5.03 11.77
CA VAL A 52 2.21 -6.05 12.33
C VAL A 52 1.79 -6.35 13.76
N GLY A 53 1.71 -7.65 14.10
CA GLY A 53 1.21 -8.14 15.39
C GLY A 53 -0.31 -8.24 15.49
N TRP A 54 -1.07 -7.84 14.46
CA TRP A 54 -2.54 -7.88 14.53
C TRP A 54 -3.08 -9.32 14.56
N LEU A 55 -2.57 -10.20 13.71
CA LEU A 55 -2.99 -11.59 13.70
C LEU A 55 -2.58 -12.30 15.01
N GLU A 56 -1.30 -12.19 15.37
CA GLU A 56 -0.71 -12.83 16.56
C GLU A 56 -1.40 -12.43 17.88
N HIS A 57 -1.73 -11.15 18.06
CA HIS A 57 -2.23 -10.66 19.35
C HIS A 57 -3.75 -10.47 19.39
N VAL A 58 -4.40 -10.15 18.26
CA VAL A 58 -5.80 -9.70 18.25
C VAL A 58 -6.76 -10.80 17.78
N ALA A 59 -6.31 -11.79 16.99
CA ALA A 59 -7.20 -12.78 16.37
C ALA A 59 -8.04 -13.57 17.38
N ASP A 60 -7.38 -14.24 18.34
CA ASP A 60 -8.07 -15.08 19.34
C ASP A 60 -9.03 -14.27 20.21
N ARG A 61 -8.62 -13.06 20.59
CA ARG A 61 -9.44 -12.16 21.42
C ARG A 61 -10.64 -11.64 20.64
N LYS A 62 -10.47 -11.39 19.34
CA LYS A 62 -11.55 -11.00 18.43
C LYS A 62 -12.56 -12.13 18.26
N GLU A 63 -12.09 -13.36 18.06
CA GLU A 63 -12.96 -14.53 17.92
C GLU A 63 -13.80 -14.76 19.18
N LYS A 64 -13.17 -14.73 20.37
CA LYS A 64 -13.88 -14.81 21.64
C LYS A 64 -14.93 -13.71 21.81
N ALA A 65 -14.60 -12.47 21.46
CA ALA A 65 -15.56 -11.36 21.54
C ALA A 65 -16.74 -11.55 20.57
N ILE A 66 -16.51 -12.06 19.35
CA ILE A 66 -17.57 -12.36 18.38
C ILE A 66 -18.46 -13.49 18.90
N PHE A 67 -17.86 -14.57 19.40
CA PHE A 67 -18.59 -15.72 19.96
C PHE A 67 -19.53 -15.30 21.08
N TRP A 68 -19.04 -14.60 22.10
CA TRP A 68 -19.86 -14.17 23.23
C TRP A 68 -20.90 -13.13 22.85
N HIS A 69 -20.61 -12.28 21.87
CA HIS A 69 -21.61 -11.38 21.30
C HIS A 69 -22.75 -12.17 20.61
N SER A 70 -22.42 -13.19 19.82
CA SER A 70 -23.41 -14.07 19.18
C SER A 70 -24.26 -14.82 20.19
N MET A 71 -23.66 -15.31 21.27
CA MET A 71 -24.39 -15.98 22.36
C MET A 71 -25.36 -15.04 23.08
N TRP A 72 -24.93 -13.81 23.35
CA TRP A 72 -25.80 -12.80 23.95
C TRP A 72 -26.95 -12.37 23.03
N LEU A 73 -26.69 -12.23 21.71
CA LEU A 73 -27.75 -11.97 20.72
C LEU A 73 -28.78 -13.10 20.68
N SER A 74 -28.32 -14.36 20.75
CA SER A 74 -29.17 -15.54 20.75
C SER A 74 -30.04 -15.63 22.02
N GLY A 75 -29.54 -15.10 23.14
CA GLY A 75 -30.25 -15.02 24.42
C GLY A 75 -31.22 -13.84 24.55
N GLY A 76 -31.62 -13.19 23.45
CA GLY A 76 -32.61 -12.12 23.46
C GLY A 76 -32.10 -10.77 23.95
N GLN A 77 -30.77 -10.57 24.02
CA GLN A 77 -30.15 -9.29 24.37
C GLN A 77 -30.49 -8.75 25.76
N VAL A 78 -30.87 -9.64 26.68
CA VAL A 78 -31.23 -9.28 28.05
C VAL A 78 -29.97 -9.04 28.89
N PRO A 79 -29.96 -8.07 29.83
CA PRO A 79 -28.88 -7.89 30.81
C PRO A 79 -28.79 -9.11 31.76
N SER A 80 -28.01 -10.11 31.36
CA SER A 80 -27.79 -11.35 32.12
C SER A 80 -26.30 -11.62 32.35
N TRP A 81 -25.96 -12.76 32.95
CA TRP A 81 -24.56 -13.19 33.09
C TRP A 81 -23.84 -13.29 31.73
N LEU A 82 -24.55 -13.62 30.64
CA LEU A 82 -24.03 -13.59 29.27
C LEU A 82 -23.65 -12.17 28.84
N HIS A 83 -24.44 -11.17 29.21
CA HIS A 83 -24.14 -9.76 28.93
C HIS A 83 -22.83 -9.33 29.62
N ALA A 84 -22.60 -9.76 30.87
CA ALA A 84 -21.36 -9.48 31.60
C ALA A 84 -20.13 -10.11 30.92
N ILE A 85 -20.23 -11.37 30.47
CA ILE A 85 -19.13 -12.05 29.75
C ILE A 85 -18.86 -11.38 28.39
N MET A 86 -19.91 -10.99 27.67
CA MET A 86 -19.80 -10.23 26.42
C MET A 86 -19.07 -8.90 26.64
N LEU A 87 -19.42 -8.14 27.68
CA LEU A 87 -18.73 -6.89 28.00
C LEU A 87 -17.26 -7.10 28.32
N LYS A 88 -16.93 -8.11 29.13
CA LYS A 88 -15.54 -8.45 29.49
C LYS A 88 -14.71 -8.80 28.26
N THR A 89 -15.20 -9.72 27.43
CA THR A 89 -14.50 -10.16 26.21
C THR A 89 -14.35 -9.04 25.18
N ARG A 90 -15.37 -8.18 25.05
CA ARG A 90 -15.29 -6.95 24.24
C ARG A 90 -14.23 -5.98 24.77
N ALA A 91 -14.18 -5.76 26.08
CA ALA A 91 -13.20 -4.88 26.71
C ALA A 91 -11.76 -5.40 26.51
N GLU A 92 -11.55 -6.71 26.66
CA GLU A 92 -10.26 -7.36 26.38
C GLU A 92 -9.83 -7.19 24.92
N TYR A 93 -10.71 -7.50 23.97
CA TYR A 93 -10.45 -7.29 22.54
C TYR A 93 -10.08 -5.83 22.24
N LYS A 94 -10.82 -4.87 22.79
CA LYS A 94 -10.55 -3.43 22.62
C LYS A 94 -9.22 -3.04 23.25
N ARG A 95 -8.89 -3.56 24.44
CA ARG A 95 -7.62 -3.30 25.12
C ARG A 95 -6.45 -3.76 24.27
N VAL A 96 -6.47 -5.01 23.79
CA VAL A 96 -5.38 -5.59 23.00
C VAL A 96 -5.29 -4.92 21.63
N SER A 97 -6.41 -4.64 20.96
CA SER A 97 -6.41 -3.89 19.70
C SER A 97 -5.75 -2.51 19.87
N ARG A 98 -6.12 -1.76 20.91
CA ARG A 98 -5.50 -0.45 21.19
C ARG A 98 -4.02 -0.58 21.52
N TRP A 99 -3.63 -1.65 22.22
CA TRP A 99 -2.23 -1.91 22.54
C TRP A 99 -1.40 -2.17 21.27
N VAL A 100 -1.87 -2.98 20.32
CA VAL A 100 -1.18 -3.23 19.05
C VAL A 100 -1.00 -1.93 18.26
N VAL A 101 -2.07 -1.13 18.17
CA VAL A 101 -2.00 0.17 17.48
C VAL A 101 -0.98 1.10 18.14
N ARG A 102 -0.99 1.20 19.49
CA ARG A 102 -0.06 2.05 20.24
C ARG A 102 1.39 1.59 20.17
N ASN A 103 1.63 0.29 20.05
CA ASN A 103 2.96 -0.30 20.03
C ASN A 103 3.40 -0.70 18.62
N GLN A 104 2.75 -0.15 17.58
CA GLN A 104 3.00 -0.57 16.21
C GLN A 104 4.47 -0.42 15.83
N GLU A 105 5.08 0.74 16.15
CA GLU A 105 6.49 1.02 15.88
C GLU A 105 7.42 0.01 16.53
N LYS A 106 7.20 -0.30 17.82
CA LYS A 106 7.97 -1.31 18.55
C LYS A 106 7.83 -2.70 17.95
N LEU A 107 6.61 -3.08 17.58
CA LEU A 107 6.34 -4.38 16.94
C LEU A 107 7.01 -4.47 15.56
N VAL A 108 7.05 -3.37 14.80
CA VAL A 108 7.77 -3.37 13.53
C VAL A 108 9.28 -3.45 13.75
N ALA A 109 9.82 -2.64 14.66
CA ALA A 109 11.24 -2.65 14.98
C ALA A 109 11.72 -4.02 15.48
N GLY A 110 10.91 -4.71 16.30
CA GLY A 110 11.16 -6.09 16.71
C GLY A 110 11.28 -7.04 15.52
N ARG A 111 10.30 -7.05 14.61
CA ARG A 111 10.39 -7.88 13.39
C ARG A 111 11.59 -7.55 12.51
N MET A 112 11.94 -6.28 12.39
CA MET A 112 13.14 -5.89 11.64
C MET A 112 14.41 -6.43 12.30
N ALA A 113 14.51 -6.36 13.63
CA ALA A 113 15.62 -6.92 14.38
C ALA A 113 15.70 -8.44 14.23
N ASP A 114 14.57 -9.15 14.34
CA ASP A 114 14.50 -10.60 14.14
C ASP A 114 14.93 -10.98 12.70
N ALA A 115 14.44 -10.26 11.69
CA ALA A 115 14.81 -10.49 10.30
C ALA A 115 16.31 -10.24 10.04
N LEU A 116 16.93 -9.28 10.74
CA LEU A 116 18.37 -9.04 10.70
C LEU A 116 19.15 -10.19 11.33
N CYS A 117 18.76 -10.63 12.52
CA CYS A 117 19.38 -11.75 13.24
C CYS A 117 19.30 -13.06 12.44
N GLU A 118 18.20 -13.29 11.72
CA GLU A 118 17.96 -14.51 10.94
C GLU A 118 18.45 -14.42 9.48
N ASN A 119 19.17 -13.34 9.12
CA ASN A 119 19.67 -13.08 7.77
C ASN A 119 18.59 -13.14 6.66
N ARG A 120 17.33 -12.80 7.00
CA ARG A 120 16.19 -12.77 6.07
C ARG A 120 16.10 -11.42 5.37
N SER A 121 17.06 -11.15 4.49
CA SER A 121 17.18 -9.87 3.78
C SER A 121 15.89 -9.44 3.05
N ARG A 122 15.13 -10.39 2.48
CA ARG A 122 13.86 -10.11 1.79
C ARG A 122 12.76 -9.59 2.73
N ASP A 123 12.67 -10.18 3.93
CA ASP A 123 11.67 -9.81 4.93
C ASP A 123 11.98 -8.44 5.53
N LEU A 124 13.27 -8.16 5.78
CA LEU A 124 13.76 -6.85 6.17
C LEU A 124 13.33 -5.75 5.17
N TRP A 125 13.61 -5.95 3.88
CA TRP A 125 13.23 -4.97 2.86
C TRP A 125 11.72 -4.81 2.72
N SER A 126 10.94 -5.86 2.96
CA SER A 126 9.47 -5.79 2.97
C SER A 126 8.96 -4.92 4.14
N GLU A 127 9.57 -5.06 5.31
CA GLU A 127 9.22 -4.29 6.51
C GLU A 127 9.67 -2.82 6.40
N ILE A 128 10.88 -2.56 5.88
CA ILE A 128 11.37 -1.20 5.59
C ILE A 128 10.45 -0.48 4.59
N LYS A 129 10.03 -1.16 3.51
CA LYS A 129 9.07 -0.60 2.55
C LYS A 129 7.72 -0.27 3.20
N ARG A 130 7.27 -1.12 4.14
CA ARG A 130 6.02 -0.92 4.86
C ARG A 130 6.06 0.28 5.81
N VAL A 131 7.21 0.56 6.43
CA VAL A 131 7.42 1.72 7.30
C VAL A 131 7.62 3.01 6.53
N LYS A 132 8.49 2.99 5.51
CA LYS A 132 8.85 4.17 4.72
C LYS A 132 7.65 4.74 3.94
N GLY A 133 6.65 3.90 3.63
CA GLY A 133 5.48 4.27 2.84
C GLY A 133 5.85 4.62 1.39
N SER A 134 4.86 4.75 0.51
CA SER A 134 5.12 5.13 -0.89
C SER A 134 5.53 6.60 -1.06
N ASN A 135 5.17 7.47 -0.11
CA ASN A 135 5.41 8.91 -0.15
C ASN A 135 6.45 9.34 0.90
N CYS A 136 7.59 8.65 0.94
CA CYS A 136 8.73 9.19 1.65
C CYS A 136 9.17 10.44 0.89
N ARG A 137 9.03 11.62 1.52
CA ARG A 137 9.67 12.84 1.04
C ARG A 137 11.14 12.48 0.85
N GLN A 138 11.61 12.51 -0.40
CA GLN A 138 13.02 12.31 -0.66
C GLN A 138 13.78 13.31 0.19
N SER A 139 14.76 12.82 0.96
CA SER A 139 15.66 13.69 1.68
C SER A 139 16.35 14.58 0.65
N ASN A 140 16.30 15.89 0.83
CA ASN A 140 17.11 16.83 0.04
C ASN A 140 18.57 16.87 0.53
N VAL A 141 18.97 15.89 1.34
CA VAL A 141 20.27 15.76 1.98
C VAL A 141 20.91 14.45 1.57
N ILE A 142 22.08 14.54 0.92
CA ILE A 142 22.93 13.39 0.53
C ILE A 142 24.27 13.57 1.26
N ASP A 143 24.63 12.63 2.15
CA ASP A 143 25.85 12.66 2.98
C ASP A 143 26.13 14.01 3.69
N GLY A 144 25.05 14.66 4.16
CA GLY A 144 25.11 15.96 4.84
C GLY A 144 25.09 17.18 3.91
N ALA A 145 25.27 17.00 2.59
CA ALA A 145 25.14 18.07 1.61
C ALA A 145 23.67 18.37 1.28
N VAL A 146 23.29 19.65 1.27
CA VAL A 146 21.91 20.10 1.05
C VAL A 146 21.84 20.92 -0.24
N GLY A 147 20.98 20.51 -1.16
CA GLY A 147 20.78 21.23 -2.43
C GLY A 147 21.61 20.71 -3.59
N SER A 148 21.24 21.15 -4.80
CA SER A 148 21.72 20.60 -6.08
C SER A 148 23.24 20.65 -6.22
N HIS A 149 23.86 21.79 -5.92
CA HIS A 149 25.29 22.02 -6.13
C HIS A 149 26.13 21.10 -5.25
N ASP A 150 25.88 21.14 -3.94
CA ASP A 150 26.68 20.40 -2.96
C ASP A 150 26.47 18.89 -3.10
N SER A 151 25.25 18.46 -3.46
CA SER A 151 24.99 17.05 -3.81
C SER A 151 25.79 16.61 -5.03
N CYS A 152 25.87 17.44 -6.08
CA CYS A 152 26.68 17.14 -7.27
C CYS A 152 28.16 17.07 -6.93
N GLN A 153 28.63 17.92 -6.01
CA GLN A 153 30.01 17.91 -5.55
C GLN A 153 30.35 16.62 -4.80
N VAL A 154 29.50 16.17 -3.87
CA VAL A 154 29.66 14.88 -3.17
C VAL A 154 29.77 13.73 -4.16
N PHE A 155 28.90 13.67 -5.16
CA PHE A 155 28.98 12.65 -6.21
C PHE A 155 30.29 12.74 -6.99
N ASN A 156 30.68 13.94 -7.43
CA ASN A 156 31.92 14.14 -8.18
C ASN A 156 33.13 13.64 -7.39
N GLU A 157 33.27 14.05 -6.12
CA GLU A 157 34.37 13.63 -5.26
C GLU A 157 34.39 12.12 -5.04
N THR A 158 33.21 11.52 -4.81
CA THR A 158 33.08 10.07 -4.60
C THR A 158 33.49 9.29 -5.85
N TYR A 159 32.98 9.67 -7.02
CA TYR A 159 33.32 9.01 -8.29
C TYR A 159 34.77 9.27 -8.68
N LYS A 160 35.28 10.49 -8.48
CA LYS A 160 36.68 10.82 -8.71
C LYS A 160 37.58 9.95 -7.86
N SER A 161 37.27 9.79 -6.56
CA SER A 161 38.00 8.87 -5.69
C SER A 161 37.92 7.43 -6.18
N LEU A 162 36.73 6.93 -6.54
CA LEU A 162 36.53 5.59 -7.08
C LEU A 162 37.36 5.32 -8.34
N TYR A 163 37.31 6.22 -9.32
CA TYR A 163 38.04 6.08 -10.57
C TYR A 163 39.54 6.32 -10.43
N GLN A 164 39.97 7.04 -9.40
CA GLN A 164 41.39 7.26 -9.07
C GLN A 164 41.93 6.28 -8.03
N SER A 165 41.10 5.38 -7.50
CA SER A 165 41.48 4.45 -6.43
C SER A 165 42.44 3.35 -6.88
N VAL A 166 42.50 3.07 -8.18
CA VAL A 166 43.44 2.12 -8.77
C VAL A 166 44.52 2.93 -9.48
N PRO A 167 45.81 2.80 -9.09
CA PRO A 167 46.91 3.42 -9.83
C PRO A 167 46.95 2.80 -11.22
N SER A 168 46.38 3.52 -12.18
CA SER A 168 46.42 3.15 -13.59
C SER A 168 47.75 3.66 -14.13
N SER A 169 48.59 2.78 -14.68
CA SER A 169 49.85 3.24 -15.26
C SER A 169 49.54 4.14 -16.46
N GLU A 170 50.20 5.32 -16.54
CA GLU A 170 50.01 6.26 -17.65
C GLU A 170 50.28 5.60 -19.01
N SER A 171 51.18 4.62 -19.01
CA SER A 171 51.45 3.71 -20.12
C SER A 171 50.25 2.84 -20.52
N GLU A 172 49.54 2.21 -19.58
CA GLU A 172 48.36 1.39 -19.89
C GLU A 172 47.20 2.23 -20.43
N LEU A 173 46.98 3.41 -19.85
CA LEU A 173 45.97 4.36 -20.34
C LEU A 173 46.31 4.85 -21.75
N SER A 174 47.59 5.10 -22.04
CA SER A 174 48.05 5.51 -23.38
C SER A 174 47.90 4.38 -24.40
N ILE A 175 48.20 3.13 -24.02
CA ILE A 175 48.00 1.96 -24.88
C ILE A 175 46.52 1.77 -25.19
N LEU A 176 45.65 1.80 -24.17
CA LEU A 176 44.19 1.71 -24.35
C LEU A 176 43.66 2.83 -25.24
N TYR A 177 44.16 4.06 -25.07
CA TYR A 177 43.76 5.19 -25.90
C TYR A 177 44.14 4.99 -27.36
N GLU A 178 45.36 4.53 -27.64
CA GLU A 178 45.82 4.27 -29.00
C GLU A 178 45.12 3.04 -29.63
N GLU A 179 44.85 1.98 -28.86
CA GLU A 179 44.04 0.83 -29.30
C GLU A 179 42.61 1.26 -29.69
N LEU A 180 41.98 2.10 -28.86
CA LEU A 180 40.63 2.60 -29.10
C LEU A 180 40.61 3.51 -30.34
N LYS A 181 41.62 4.38 -30.48
CA LYS A 181 41.79 5.26 -31.64
C LYS A 181 42.08 4.48 -32.93
N ALA A 182 42.88 3.41 -32.86
CA ALA A 182 43.13 2.51 -33.98
C ALA A 182 41.86 1.74 -34.37
N GLY A 183 41.12 1.19 -33.40
CA GLY A 183 39.87 0.48 -33.63
C GLY A 183 38.77 1.38 -34.23
N ILE A 184 38.66 2.63 -33.77
CA ILE A 184 37.75 3.61 -34.39
C ILE A 184 38.14 3.87 -35.84
N ARG A 185 39.45 4.06 -36.12
CA ARG A 185 39.95 4.29 -37.48
C ARG A 185 39.63 3.14 -38.41
N ASP A 186 39.91 1.91 -37.97
CA ASP A 186 39.69 0.67 -38.72
C ASP A 186 38.20 0.43 -39.00
N LYS A 187 37.34 0.64 -37.99
CA LYS A 187 35.88 0.55 -38.14
C LYS A 187 35.28 1.63 -39.04
N CYS A 188 35.83 2.85 -39.02
CA CYS A 188 35.36 3.93 -39.90
C CYS A 188 35.92 3.81 -41.33
N GLN A 189 37.11 3.23 -41.52
CA GLN A 189 37.64 2.90 -42.85
C GLN A 189 36.91 1.72 -43.50
N SER A 190 36.46 0.73 -42.72
CA SER A 190 35.66 -0.39 -43.21
C SER A 190 34.18 -0.07 -43.46
N GLY A 191 33.74 1.19 -43.26
CA GLY A 191 32.36 1.62 -43.47
C GLY A 191 31.35 1.06 -42.44
N ALA A 192 31.84 0.38 -41.40
CA ALA A 192 31.03 -0.18 -40.30
C ALA A 192 30.78 0.82 -39.16
N CYS A 193 31.29 2.05 -39.32
CA CYS A 193 31.09 3.17 -38.41
C CYS A 193 29.72 3.79 -38.68
N TYR A 194 29.03 4.21 -37.61
CA TYR A 194 27.78 4.95 -37.77
C TYR A 194 28.04 6.16 -38.65
N SER A 195 27.34 6.24 -39.78
CA SER A 195 27.56 7.26 -40.81
C SER A 195 27.30 8.69 -40.33
N ASP A 196 26.69 8.84 -39.16
CA ASP A 196 26.54 10.10 -38.45
C ASP A 196 26.91 9.90 -36.97
N GLN A 197 27.81 10.74 -36.46
CA GLN A 197 28.08 10.88 -35.01
C GLN A 197 26.99 11.71 -34.31
N CYS A 198 25.93 12.07 -35.02
CA CYS A 198 24.76 12.71 -34.45
C CYS A 198 23.82 11.66 -33.87
N ILE A 199 23.72 11.61 -32.55
CA ILE A 199 22.62 10.93 -31.87
C ILE A 199 21.33 11.67 -32.25
N ARG A 200 20.50 11.06 -33.09
CA ARG A 200 19.22 11.64 -33.49
C ARG A 200 18.17 11.30 -32.42
N THR A 201 17.12 12.11 -32.35
CA THR A 201 15.98 11.84 -31.46
C THR A 201 15.40 10.43 -31.67
N ALA A 202 15.43 9.92 -32.89
CA ALA A 202 15.03 8.55 -33.22
C ALA A 202 15.89 7.47 -32.55
N ASP A 203 17.21 7.69 -32.40
CA ASP A 203 18.12 6.73 -31.76
C ASP A 203 17.84 6.66 -30.25
N VAL A 204 17.59 7.82 -29.64
CA VAL A 204 17.18 7.92 -28.22
C VAL A 204 15.85 7.21 -27.99
N LEU A 205 14.85 7.46 -28.84
CA LEU A 205 13.55 6.79 -28.75
C LEU A 205 13.67 5.26 -28.90
N THR A 206 14.53 4.80 -29.82
CA THR A 206 14.78 3.37 -30.04
C THR A 206 15.50 2.73 -28.85
N ALA A 207 16.45 3.43 -28.23
CA ALA A 207 17.12 2.97 -27.02
C ALA A 207 16.15 2.91 -25.84
N VAL A 208 15.30 3.94 -25.67
CA VAL A 208 14.27 4.00 -24.63
C VAL A 208 13.25 2.87 -24.79
N ALA A 209 12.84 2.55 -26.02
CA ALA A 209 11.92 1.45 -26.30
C ALA A 209 12.50 0.06 -25.96
N LYS A 210 13.83 -0.08 -25.95
CA LYS A 210 14.54 -1.32 -25.57
C LYS A 210 14.78 -1.44 -24.06
N LEU A 211 14.49 -0.40 -23.29
CA LEU A 211 14.55 -0.50 -21.83
C LEU A 211 13.44 -1.41 -21.33
N LYS A 212 13.77 -2.24 -20.32
CA LYS A 212 12.74 -3.06 -19.66
C LYS A 212 11.68 -2.13 -19.06
N PRO A 213 10.39 -2.36 -19.33
CA PRO A 213 9.32 -1.55 -18.75
C PRO A 213 9.41 -1.59 -17.22
N GLY A 214 9.26 -0.43 -16.57
CA GLY A 214 9.30 -0.29 -15.12
C GLY A 214 10.66 0.04 -14.49
N LYS A 215 11.65 0.48 -15.28
CA LYS A 215 12.96 0.95 -14.80
C LYS A 215 13.23 2.45 -14.99
N SER A 216 12.23 3.25 -15.34
CA SER A 216 12.40 4.71 -15.42
C SER A 216 12.41 5.30 -14.01
N ASP A 217 13.53 5.89 -13.60
CA ASP A 217 13.64 6.74 -12.40
C ASP A 217 13.00 8.13 -12.60
N ALA A 218 12.69 8.49 -13.84
CA ALA A 218 11.83 9.63 -14.13
C ALA A 218 10.38 9.22 -13.86
N ILE A 219 9.70 9.99 -13.03
CA ILE A 219 8.25 9.98 -12.84
C ILE A 219 7.62 10.61 -14.09
N PRO A 220 6.73 9.91 -14.81
CA PRO A 220 5.71 10.58 -15.58
C PRO A 220 4.40 9.84 -15.36
N ASP A 221 3.82 10.02 -14.18
CA ASP A 221 2.37 9.94 -14.02
C ASP A 221 1.96 10.77 -12.81
N LEU A 222 2.07 12.07 -13.02
CA LEU A 222 1.45 13.10 -12.20
C LEU A 222 0.56 13.95 -13.10
N THR A 223 -0.38 13.29 -13.80
CA THR A 223 -1.61 13.88 -14.32
C THR A 223 -2.71 12.83 -14.22
N PHE A 224 -3.26 12.58 -13.03
CA PHE A 224 -4.60 13.09 -12.70
C PHE A 224 -4.85 12.96 -11.18
N TYR A 225 -5.17 14.08 -10.53
CA TYR A 225 -5.62 14.25 -9.14
C TYR A 225 -4.57 14.34 -8.00
N ALA A 226 -3.74 15.38 -8.06
CA ALA A 226 -3.59 16.32 -6.92
C ALA A 226 -4.39 17.57 -7.34
N PHE A 227 -5.24 18.24 -6.56
CA PHE A 227 -5.31 18.61 -5.15
C PHE A 227 -6.81 18.58 -4.73
N GLN A 228 -7.29 18.67 -3.49
CA GLN A 228 -6.88 19.50 -2.35
C GLN A 228 -7.71 19.13 -1.10
N PHE A 229 -7.20 19.55 0.06
CA PHE A 229 -7.74 19.52 1.43
C PHE A 229 -7.48 18.21 2.19
N ILE A 230 -6.35 18.08 2.89
CA ILE A 230 -6.02 18.78 4.15
C ILE A 230 -7.29 18.92 5.00
N ASP A 231 -7.56 17.89 5.80
CA ASP A 231 -7.84 18.09 7.22
C ASP A 231 -7.57 16.81 8.03
N LEU A 232 -7.07 17.03 9.25
CA LEU A 232 -6.94 16.09 10.36
C LEU A 232 -5.72 15.15 10.41
N SER A 233 -4.53 15.76 10.47
CA SER A 233 -3.65 15.44 11.61
C SER A 233 -4.34 15.91 12.89
N ALA A 234 -4.46 15.02 13.89
CA ALA A 234 -4.96 15.29 15.24
C ALA A 234 -6.46 15.67 15.38
N GLY A 235 -7.35 14.68 15.51
CA GLY A 235 -8.74 14.94 15.95
C GLY A 235 -9.78 13.84 15.71
N GLY A 236 -9.49 12.84 14.87
CA GLY A 236 -10.50 11.88 14.39
C GLY A 236 -10.91 10.72 15.31
N PHE A 237 -10.53 10.72 16.60
CA PHE A 237 -10.95 9.66 17.55
C PHE A 237 -12.22 10.00 18.34
N GLN A 238 -12.80 11.20 18.17
CA GLN A 238 -14.06 11.58 18.83
C GLN A 238 -15.32 11.35 17.96
N ALA A 239 -15.22 11.29 16.64
CA ALA A 239 -16.39 11.18 15.76
C ALA A 239 -17.04 9.79 15.72
N LEU A 240 -16.31 8.72 16.07
CA LEU A 240 -16.87 7.37 16.21
C LEU A 240 -17.56 7.15 17.57
N ASP A 241 -17.41 8.07 18.52
CA ASP A 241 -18.08 8.03 19.83
C ASP A 241 -19.44 8.77 19.78
N ILE A 242 -19.56 9.79 18.91
CA ILE A 242 -20.81 10.55 18.72
C ILE A 242 -21.85 9.77 17.88
N ALA A 243 -21.41 8.96 16.92
CA ALA A 243 -22.32 8.11 16.13
C ALA A 243 -22.89 6.91 16.92
N TRP A 244 -22.30 6.54 18.06
CA TRP A 244 -22.80 5.48 18.94
C TRP A 244 -23.57 6.01 20.16
N LYS A 245 -23.39 7.27 20.56
CA LYS A 245 -24.17 7.90 21.64
C LYS A 245 -25.61 8.27 21.26
N LYS A 246 -25.94 8.38 19.97
CA LYS A 246 -27.30 8.74 19.49
C LYS A 246 -28.26 7.56 19.28
N ARG A 247 -27.91 6.33 19.70
CA ARG A 247 -28.80 5.17 19.57
C ARG A 247 -29.19 4.50 20.89
N TYR A 248 -28.80 5.11 22.03
CA TYR A 248 -29.18 4.69 23.39
C TYR A 248 -29.25 5.91 24.32
N LEU A 249 -30.08 6.88 23.94
CA LEU A 249 -30.89 7.68 24.87
C LEU A 249 -32.35 7.42 24.49
#